data_AF-A0A5B8VJX6-F1
#
_entry.id   AF-A0A5B8VJX6-F1
#
_cell.length_a   1.000
_cell.length_b   1.000
_cell.length_c   1.000
_cell.angle_alpha   90.00
_cell.angle_beta   90.00
_cell.angle_gamma   90.00
#
_symmetry.space_group_name_H-M   'P 1'
#
loop_
_entity.id
_entity.type
_entity.pdbx_description
1 polymer ?
#
loop_
_entity_poly.entity_id
_entity_poly.type
_entity_poly.pdbx_seq_one_letter_code
_entity_poly.pdbx_strand_id
1 'polypeptide(L)'
;MYGNACNVCLRKLFLQAEGVLKGLIGGDMKADFENGIKASFNYLEQGETGSLVQSLINGIGDTIQLNVNANVNQYFEDNEENYLVNIDSAKNDAQKLEAIITQKYIASNQVFGLEAWNEFRRTGYPKSSASPLNNAVNSFVSLLSQSTAANKLPNRIRYPQSEQTYNEKNWKAAGGDKINVFTDKIFWAK
;
A
#
# COMPACT_ATOMS: atom_id res chain seq x y z
N MET A 1 17.09 -15.78 7.97
CA MET A 1 16.11 -16.88 7.98
C MET A 1 14.74 -16.25 8.14
N TYR A 2 14.00 -16.07 7.05
CA TYR A 2 12.62 -15.58 7.11
C TYR A 2 11.69 -16.79 7.20
N GLY A 3 11.00 -16.94 8.33
CA GLY A 3 10.06 -18.03 8.57
C GLY A 3 8.94 -18.04 7.52
N ASN A 4 8.60 -19.25 7.05
CA ASN A 4 7.67 -19.57 5.97
C ASN A 4 6.17 -19.36 6.33
N ALA A 5 5.81 -18.25 6.96
CA ALA A 5 4.40 -17.93 7.19
C ALA A 5 4.12 -16.45 6.90
N CYS A 6 3.39 -16.21 5.80
CA CYS A 6 2.55 -15.01 5.61
C CYS A 6 3.12 -13.76 4.88
N ASN A 7 4.39 -13.67 4.45
CA ASN A 7 4.83 -12.49 3.65
C ASN A 7 4.30 -12.48 2.21
N VAL A 8 4.07 -13.66 1.64
CA VAL A 8 3.49 -13.84 0.29
C VAL A 8 1.96 -13.90 0.36
N CYS A 9 1.38 -14.15 1.53
CA CYS A 9 -0.08 -14.32 1.67
C CYS A 9 -0.83 -13.00 1.58
N LEU A 10 -0.40 -11.92 2.25
CA LEU A 10 -1.19 -10.67 2.28
C LEU A 10 -1.34 -10.05 0.89
N ARG A 11 -0.24 -9.95 0.12
CA ARG A 11 -0.25 -9.30 -1.20
C ARG A 11 -1.03 -10.13 -2.21
N LYS A 12 -0.92 -11.46 -2.10
CA LYS A 12 -1.70 -12.41 -2.88
C LYS A 12 -3.20 -12.21 -2.66
N LEU A 13 -3.64 -12.13 -1.41
CA LEU A 13 -5.07 -11.98 -1.06
C LEU A 13 -5.67 -10.70 -1.65
N PHE A 14 -4.98 -9.55 -1.52
CA PHE A 14 -5.46 -8.31 -2.13
C PHE A 14 -5.43 -8.34 -3.68
N LEU A 15 -4.44 -9.02 -4.28
CA LEU A 15 -4.41 -9.23 -5.73
C LEU A 15 -5.54 -10.14 -6.21
N GLN A 16 -5.89 -11.18 -5.44
CA GLN A 16 -7.03 -12.04 -5.73
C GLN A 16 -8.34 -11.25 -5.61
N ALA A 17 -8.52 -10.47 -4.55
CA ALA A 17 -9.69 -9.61 -4.38
C ALA A 17 -9.85 -8.64 -5.56
N GLU A 18 -8.78 -7.97 -6.00
CA GLU A 18 -8.81 -7.11 -7.20
C GLU A 18 -9.15 -7.93 -8.47
N GLY A 19 -8.57 -9.12 -8.61
CA GLY A 19 -8.82 -10.02 -9.75
C GLY A 19 -10.28 -10.45 -9.83
N VAL A 20 -10.90 -10.82 -8.71
CA VAL A 20 -12.32 -11.18 -8.61
C VAL A 20 -13.19 -9.95 -8.90
N LEU A 21 -12.88 -8.79 -8.31
CA LEU A 21 -13.60 -7.54 -8.58
C LEU A 21 -13.62 -7.18 -10.07
N LYS A 22 -12.52 -7.43 -10.77
CA LYS A 22 -12.39 -7.16 -12.21
C LYS A 22 -12.96 -8.27 -13.10
N GLY A 23 -13.47 -9.36 -12.54
CA GLY A 23 -13.95 -10.52 -13.29
C GLY A 23 -12.84 -11.28 -14.03
N LEU A 24 -11.57 -11.13 -13.62
CA LEU A 24 -10.42 -11.80 -14.22
C LEU A 24 -10.25 -13.24 -13.71
N ILE A 25 -10.69 -13.49 -12.47
CA ILE A 25 -10.72 -14.79 -11.82
C ILE A 25 -12.05 -14.97 -11.08
N GLY A 26 -12.44 -16.21 -10.81
CA GLY A 26 -13.51 -16.50 -9.85
C GLY A 26 -13.01 -16.47 -8.40
N GLY A 27 -13.91 -16.37 -7.44
CA GLY A 27 -13.58 -16.39 -6.02
C GLY A 27 -14.54 -15.55 -5.18
N ASP A 28 -14.20 -15.39 -3.90
CA ASP A 28 -14.92 -14.52 -2.97
C ASP A 28 -14.06 -13.29 -2.66
N MET A 29 -14.36 -12.18 -3.35
CA MET A 29 -13.63 -10.92 -3.22
C MET A 29 -13.62 -10.41 -1.78
N LYS A 30 -14.75 -10.52 -1.07
CA LYS A 30 -14.89 -10.03 0.30
C LYS A 30 -14.04 -10.87 1.24
N ALA A 31 -14.13 -12.19 1.13
CA ALA A 31 -13.31 -13.08 1.95
C ALA A 31 -11.81 -12.87 1.69
N ASP A 32 -11.39 -12.71 0.43
CA ASP A 32 -9.98 -12.42 0.11
C ASP A 32 -9.53 -11.07 0.69
N PHE A 33 -10.37 -10.04 0.59
CA PHE A 33 -10.11 -8.72 1.17
C PHE A 33 -9.97 -8.75 2.70
N GLU A 34 -10.92 -9.36 3.41
CA GLU A 34 -10.92 -9.46 4.87
C GLU A 34 -9.76 -10.33 5.38
N ASN A 35 -9.47 -11.44 4.69
CA ASN A 35 -8.30 -12.26 4.99
C ASN A 35 -6.99 -11.50 4.74
N GLY A 36 -6.95 -10.61 3.75
CA GLY A 36 -5.82 -9.71 3.50
C GLY A 36 -5.55 -8.77 4.67
N ILE A 37 -6.60 -8.16 5.22
CA ILE A 37 -6.52 -7.31 6.43
C ILE A 37 -6.01 -8.15 7.60
N LYS A 38 -6.62 -9.30 7.86
CA LYS A 38 -6.20 -10.22 8.93
C LYS A 38 -4.74 -10.67 8.79
N ALA A 39 -4.30 -10.94 7.56
CA ALA A 39 -2.90 -11.29 7.28
C ALA A 39 -1.94 -10.14 7.63
N SER A 40 -2.35 -8.89 7.45
CA SER A 40 -1.57 -7.71 7.88
C SER A 40 -1.41 -7.65 9.39
N PHE A 41 -2.48 -7.85 10.16
CA PHE A 41 -2.40 -7.89 11.63
C PHE A 41 -1.52 -9.05 12.11
N ASN A 42 -1.69 -10.24 11.52
CA ASN A 42 -0.82 -11.38 11.80
C ASN A 42 0.65 -11.05 11.55
N TYR A 43 0.98 -10.33 10.48
CA TYR A 43 2.36 -9.95 10.20
C TYR A 43 2.94 -9.01 11.27
N LEU A 44 2.17 -8.00 11.71
CA LEU A 44 2.63 -7.02 12.71
C LEU A 44 2.76 -7.60 14.11
N GLU A 45 1.93 -8.58 14.45
CA GLU A 45 1.94 -9.24 15.77
C GLU A 45 2.87 -10.47 15.81
N GLN A 46 3.61 -10.76 14.74
CA GLN A 46 4.66 -11.77 14.76
C GLN A 46 5.92 -11.27 15.47
N GLY A 47 6.48 -12.10 16.35
CA GLY A 47 7.76 -11.87 16.98
C GLY A 47 8.92 -12.29 16.07
N GLU A 48 10.16 -12.10 16.55
CA GLU A 48 11.38 -12.41 15.79
C GLU A 48 11.48 -13.89 15.34
N THR A 49 10.80 -14.79 16.05
CA THR A 49 10.73 -16.22 15.75
C THR A 49 9.65 -16.59 14.71
N GLY A 50 8.88 -15.60 14.23
CA GLY A 50 7.75 -15.79 13.32
C GLY A 50 6.49 -16.35 13.98
N SER A 51 6.51 -16.54 15.30
CA SER A 51 5.33 -16.90 16.09
C SER A 51 4.58 -15.64 16.52
N LEU A 52 3.25 -15.73 16.65
CA LEU A 52 2.47 -14.63 17.20
C LEU A 52 2.91 -14.31 18.63
N VAL A 53 3.20 -13.05 18.88
CA VAL A 53 3.42 -12.51 20.21
C VAL A 53 2.07 -12.47 20.91
N GLN A 54 1.96 -13.13 22.06
CA GLN A 54 0.71 -13.18 22.84
C GLN A 54 0.68 -12.13 23.94
N SER A 55 1.83 -11.56 24.30
CA SER A 55 1.92 -10.48 25.29
C SER A 55 3.15 -9.60 25.06
N LEU A 56 3.00 -8.30 25.29
CA LEU A 56 4.08 -7.32 25.33
C LEU A 56 4.10 -6.62 26.70
N ILE A 57 5.26 -6.10 27.09
CA ILE A 57 5.35 -5.15 28.22
C ILE A 57 5.48 -3.75 27.62
N ASN A 58 4.59 -2.83 28.01
CA ASN A 58 4.64 -1.45 27.53
C ASN A 58 5.79 -0.66 28.19
N GLY A 59 6.03 0.58 27.74
CA GLY A 59 7.11 1.43 28.27
C GLY A 59 6.97 1.82 29.75
N ILE A 60 5.87 1.46 30.43
CA ILE A 60 5.61 1.72 31.85
C ILE A 60 5.50 0.44 32.71
N GLY A 61 5.70 -0.74 32.12
CA GLY A 61 5.76 -2.02 32.85
C GLY A 61 4.46 -2.84 32.84
N ASP A 62 3.39 -2.39 32.18
CA ASP A 62 2.16 -3.18 32.10
C ASP A 62 2.25 -4.28 31.05
N THR A 63 1.67 -5.44 31.36
CA THR A 63 1.50 -6.52 30.39
C THR A 63 0.27 -6.27 29.54
N ILE A 64 0.47 -6.09 28.23
CA ILE A 64 -0.58 -5.99 27.22
C ILE A 64 -0.72 -7.36 26.57
N GLN A 65 -1.91 -7.95 26.65
CA GLN A 65 -2.23 -9.17 25.91
C GLN A 65 -2.53 -8.82 24.45
N LEU A 66 -1.99 -9.62 23.54
CA LEU A 66 -2.21 -9.49 22.10
C LEU A 66 -3.02 -10.67 21.59
N ASN A 67 -4.03 -10.37 20.79
CA ASN A 67 -4.85 -11.36 20.13
C ASN A 67 -5.28 -10.82 18.78
N VAL A 68 -4.61 -11.29 17.73
CA VAL A 68 -4.89 -10.88 16.35
C VAL A 68 -6.39 -10.93 16.01
N ASN A 69 -7.10 -11.99 16.40
CA ASN A 69 -8.53 -12.10 16.06
C ASN A 69 -9.35 -11.03 16.78
N ALA A 70 -9.07 -10.76 18.05
CA ALA A 70 -9.74 -9.69 18.79
C ALA A 70 -9.43 -8.31 18.20
N ASN A 71 -8.17 -8.06 17.83
CA ASN A 71 -7.74 -6.80 17.24
C ASN A 71 -8.34 -6.56 15.86
N VAL A 72 -8.41 -7.59 15.01
CA VAL A 72 -9.06 -7.52 13.70
C VAL A 72 -10.57 -7.28 13.84
N ASN A 73 -11.23 -7.97 14.78
CA ASN A 73 -12.65 -7.76 15.02
C ASN A 73 -12.93 -6.33 15.51
N GLN A 74 -12.14 -5.84 16.48
CA GLN A 74 -12.25 -4.46 16.96
C GLN A 74 -12.03 -3.46 15.81
N TYR A 75 -11.06 -3.70 14.94
CA TYR A 75 -10.83 -2.85 13.78
C TYR A 75 -12.03 -2.80 12.84
N PHE A 76 -12.71 -3.93 12.62
CA PHE A 76 -13.94 -3.96 11.82
C PHE A 76 -15.11 -3.24 12.52
N GLU A 77 -15.29 -3.45 13.82
CA GLU A 77 -16.33 -2.79 14.62
C GLU A 77 -16.15 -1.26 14.63
N ASP A 78 -14.92 -0.78 14.86
CA ASP A 78 -14.59 0.65 14.89
C ASP A 78 -14.80 1.34 13.52
N ASN A 79 -14.95 0.57 12.44
CA ASN A 79 -14.99 1.06 11.07
C ASN A 79 -16.20 0.53 10.27
N GLU A 80 -17.30 0.15 10.94
CA GLU A 80 -18.46 -0.48 10.31
C GLU A 80 -19.06 0.35 9.15
N GLU A 81 -19.06 1.68 9.27
CA GLU A 81 -19.58 2.60 8.24
C GLU A 81 -18.53 3.01 7.19
N ASN A 82 -17.26 2.65 7.39
CA ASN A 82 -16.17 3.06 6.51
C ASN A 82 -15.93 2.03 5.41
N TYR A 83 -16.31 2.36 4.17
CA TYR A 83 -16.17 1.44 3.04
C TYR A 83 -14.72 1.00 2.74
N LEU A 84 -13.72 1.74 3.23
CA LEU A 84 -12.30 1.35 3.12
C LEU A 84 -11.94 0.14 3.98
N VAL A 85 -12.81 -0.23 4.92
CA VAL A 85 -12.64 -1.33 5.87
C VAL A 85 -13.80 -2.32 5.76
N ASN A 86 -15.03 -1.84 5.72
CA ASN A 86 -16.22 -2.65 5.44
C ASN A 86 -16.59 -2.55 3.95
N ILE A 87 -16.13 -3.51 3.15
CA ILE A 87 -16.30 -3.45 1.70
C ILE A 87 -17.77 -3.57 1.24
N ASP A 88 -18.67 -4.07 2.09
CA ASP A 88 -20.10 -4.12 1.79
C ASP A 88 -20.75 -2.73 1.83
N SER A 89 -20.15 -1.79 2.56
CA SER A 89 -20.55 -0.38 2.58
C SER A 89 -20.14 0.38 1.31
N ALA A 90 -19.40 -0.25 0.38
CA ALA A 90 -19.00 0.34 -0.89
C ALA A 90 -20.15 0.37 -1.91
N LYS A 91 -20.42 1.54 -2.47
CA LYS A 91 -21.57 1.81 -3.37
C LYS A 91 -21.33 1.40 -4.83
N ASN A 92 -20.08 1.22 -5.22
CA ASN A 92 -19.69 0.89 -6.60
C ASN A 92 -18.31 0.23 -6.65
N ASP A 93 -17.96 -0.33 -7.81
CA ASP A 93 -16.69 -1.03 -8.00
C ASP A 93 -15.46 -0.12 -7.85
N ALA A 94 -15.59 1.19 -8.10
CA ALA A 94 -14.50 2.12 -7.88
C ALA A 94 -14.20 2.27 -6.37
N GLN A 95 -15.22 2.30 -5.51
CA GLN A 95 -15.05 2.29 -4.06
C GLN A 95 -14.51 0.96 -3.54
N LYS A 96 -14.96 -0.17 -4.10
CA LYS A 96 -14.38 -1.49 -3.76
C LYS A 96 -12.90 -1.56 -4.14
N LEU A 97 -12.54 -1.08 -5.33
CA LEU A 97 -11.14 -1.01 -5.76
C LEU A 97 -10.33 -0.09 -4.85
N GLU A 98 -10.87 1.06 -4.47
CA GLU A 98 -10.24 1.98 -3.53
C GLU A 98 -9.99 1.32 -2.17
N ALA A 99 -10.97 0.60 -1.62
CA ALA A 99 -10.83 -0.14 -0.37
C ALA A 99 -9.71 -1.19 -0.46
N ILE A 100 -9.76 -2.05 -1.49
CA ILE A 100 -8.78 -3.13 -1.72
C ILE A 100 -7.36 -2.56 -1.79
N ILE A 101 -7.14 -1.52 -2.60
CA ILE A 101 -5.80 -0.95 -2.79
C ILE A 101 -5.35 -0.15 -1.58
N THR A 102 -6.26 0.53 -0.88
CA THR A 102 -5.93 1.27 0.35
C THR A 102 -5.48 0.32 1.46
N GLN A 103 -6.20 -0.78 1.68
CA GLN A 103 -5.78 -1.80 2.65
C GLN A 103 -4.48 -2.50 2.23
N LYS A 104 -4.31 -2.79 0.93
CA LYS A 104 -3.03 -3.29 0.40
C LYS A 104 -1.89 -2.32 0.69
N TYR A 105 -2.11 -1.01 0.51
CA TYR A 105 -1.12 0.02 0.78
C TYR A 105 -0.77 0.09 2.27
N ILE A 106 -1.77 0.11 3.17
CA ILE A 106 -1.55 0.10 4.62
C ILE A 106 -0.75 -1.14 5.04
N ALA A 107 -1.11 -2.31 4.52
CA ALA A 107 -0.42 -3.55 4.85
C ALA A 107 1.01 -3.64 4.27
N SER A 108 1.33 -2.85 3.24
CA SER A 108 2.60 -2.96 2.50
C SER A 108 3.54 -1.79 2.67
N ASN A 109 3.09 -0.60 3.08
CA ASN A 109 3.91 0.61 3.01
C ASN A 109 5.17 0.56 3.89
N GLN A 110 5.09 -0.07 5.07
CA GLN A 110 6.21 -0.19 6.02
C GLN A 110 7.17 -1.33 5.69
N VAL A 111 6.73 -2.30 4.89
CA VAL A 111 7.44 -3.58 4.68
C VAL A 111 7.90 -3.77 3.23
N PHE A 112 7.11 -3.27 2.28
CA PHE A 112 7.30 -3.37 0.83
C PHE A 112 7.00 -2.02 0.17
N GLY A 113 7.65 -0.95 0.64
CA GLY A 113 7.39 0.42 0.22
C GLY A 113 7.48 0.67 -1.30
N LEU A 114 8.36 -0.05 -2.02
CA LEU A 114 8.43 0.02 -3.48
C LEU A 114 7.17 -0.54 -4.16
N GLU A 115 6.62 -1.65 -3.65
CA GLU A 115 5.39 -2.22 -4.19
C GLU A 115 4.20 -1.31 -3.86
N ALA A 116 4.10 -0.82 -2.62
CA ALA A 116 3.08 0.15 -2.23
C ALA A 116 3.12 1.40 -3.13
N TRP A 117 4.32 1.90 -3.45
CA TRP A 117 4.50 3.03 -4.36
C TRP A 117 4.11 2.72 -5.81
N ASN A 118 4.35 1.49 -6.27
CA ASN A 118 3.93 1.05 -7.60
C ASN A 118 2.40 0.93 -7.70
N GLU A 119 1.74 0.36 -6.69
CA GLU A 119 0.28 0.24 -6.66
C GLU A 119 -0.40 1.60 -6.64
N PHE A 120 0.12 2.54 -5.86
CA PHE A 120 -0.37 3.92 -5.86
C PHE A 120 -0.26 4.56 -7.24
N ARG A 121 0.88 4.42 -7.93
CA ARG A 121 1.05 4.99 -9.28
C ARG A 121 0.20 4.28 -10.35
N ARG A 122 -0.09 2.99 -10.17
CA ARG A 122 -0.93 2.21 -11.10
C ARG A 122 -2.40 2.56 -10.98
N THR A 123 -2.88 2.82 -9.76
CA THR A 123 -4.32 2.94 -9.46
C THR A 123 -4.76 4.35 -9.10
N GLY A 124 -3.86 5.14 -8.51
CA GLY A 124 -4.14 6.41 -7.87
C GLY A 124 -4.77 6.29 -6.47
N TYR A 125 -4.63 5.13 -5.81
CA TYR A 125 -5.11 4.85 -4.45
C TYR A 125 -3.95 4.43 -3.51
N PRO A 126 -3.99 4.78 -2.22
CA PRO A 126 -5.02 5.58 -1.54
C PRO A 126 -5.05 7.03 -2.04
N LYS A 127 -6.21 7.69 -1.94
CA LYS A 127 -6.29 9.12 -2.28
C LYS A 127 -5.45 9.93 -1.29
N SER A 128 -4.70 10.88 -1.83
CA SER A 128 -3.86 11.80 -1.08
C SER A 128 -4.18 13.23 -1.46
N SER A 129 -4.39 14.09 -0.47
CA SER A 129 -4.46 15.52 -0.70
C SER A 129 -3.09 16.06 -1.12
N ALA A 130 -3.09 16.96 -2.11
CA ALA A 130 -1.89 17.67 -2.55
C ALA A 130 -1.51 18.84 -1.61
N SER A 131 -2.31 19.11 -0.58
CA SER A 131 -2.12 20.18 0.40
C SER A 131 -1.75 19.58 1.76
N PRO A 132 -0.44 19.40 2.06
CA PRO A 132 0.02 18.70 3.26
C PRO A 132 0.00 19.55 4.54
N LEU A 133 0.02 20.88 4.42
CA LEU A 133 0.06 21.77 5.57
C LEU A 133 -1.20 21.61 6.44
N ASN A 134 -1.01 21.29 7.72
CA ASN A 134 -2.09 21.03 8.69
C ASN A 134 -3.10 19.94 8.25
N ASN A 135 -2.65 18.97 7.45
CA ASN A 135 -3.53 17.97 6.83
C ASN A 135 -2.92 16.55 6.88
N ALA A 136 -2.26 16.20 7.97
CA ALA A 136 -1.56 14.93 8.12
C ALA A 136 -2.48 13.68 7.99
N VAL A 137 -3.78 13.85 8.23
CA VAL A 137 -4.76 12.75 8.12
C VAL A 137 -5.06 12.38 6.66
N ASN A 138 -5.09 13.37 5.76
CA ASN A 138 -5.51 13.13 4.36
C ASN A 138 -4.36 13.27 3.35
N SER A 139 -3.16 13.65 3.79
CA SER A 139 -1.99 13.84 2.92
C SER A 139 -0.79 13.10 3.48
N PHE A 140 -0.22 12.23 2.65
CA PHE A 140 1.12 11.66 2.86
C PHE A 140 2.20 12.37 2.04
N VAL A 141 1.87 13.52 1.42
CA VAL A 141 2.85 14.36 0.73
C VAL A 141 3.76 15.04 1.76
N SER A 142 5.07 15.08 1.49
CA SER A 142 6.03 15.85 2.28
C SER A 142 5.72 17.35 2.26
N LEU A 143 5.80 18.02 3.41
CA LEU A 143 5.71 19.49 3.52
C LEU A 143 6.78 20.21 2.69
N LEU A 144 7.89 19.53 2.37
CA LEU A 144 9.00 20.04 1.57
C LEU A 144 8.96 19.56 0.11
N SER A 145 7.85 18.96 -0.33
CA SER A 145 7.76 18.47 -1.70
C SER A 145 7.91 19.62 -2.70
N GLN A 146 8.87 19.46 -3.62
CA GLN A 146 9.09 20.36 -4.74
C GLN A 146 8.51 19.80 -6.06
N SER A 147 7.75 18.69 -5.98
CA SER A 147 7.17 18.09 -7.18
C SER A 147 6.17 19.05 -7.83
N THR A 148 6.31 19.25 -9.13
CA THR A 148 5.38 20.01 -9.97
C THR A 148 4.16 19.20 -10.39
N ALA A 149 4.10 17.91 -10.04
CA ALA A 149 2.95 17.06 -10.29
C ALA A 149 1.71 17.56 -9.52
N ALA A 150 0.52 17.29 -10.05
CA ALA A 150 -0.75 17.67 -9.42
C ALA A 150 -0.90 17.09 -7.99
N ASN A 151 -0.42 15.87 -7.77
CA ASN A 151 -0.44 15.20 -6.46
C ASN A 151 0.79 15.52 -5.58
N LYS A 152 1.69 16.41 -6.05
CA LYS A 152 2.94 16.78 -5.35
C LYS A 152 3.85 15.60 -5.03
N LEU A 153 3.82 14.52 -5.82
CA LEU A 153 4.67 13.35 -5.65
C LEU A 153 5.49 13.09 -6.94
N PRO A 154 6.65 12.42 -6.87
CA PRO A 154 7.44 12.08 -8.06
C PRO A 154 6.85 10.89 -8.82
N ASN A 155 6.68 11.00 -10.14
CA ASN A 155 6.14 9.89 -10.95
C ASN A 155 7.16 8.80 -11.26
N ARG A 156 8.46 9.08 -11.18
CA ARG A 156 9.55 8.13 -11.45
C ARG A 156 10.89 8.57 -10.86
N ILE A 157 11.87 7.67 -10.86
CA ILE A 157 13.25 7.95 -10.48
C ILE A 157 14.07 8.25 -11.75
N ARG A 158 15.07 9.13 -11.66
CA ARG A 158 15.99 9.42 -12.77
C ARG A 158 16.86 8.21 -13.08
N TYR A 159 17.26 8.08 -14.35
CA TYR A 159 18.39 7.21 -14.68
C TYR A 159 19.65 7.68 -13.93
N PRO A 160 20.55 6.75 -13.54
CA PRO A 160 21.83 7.11 -12.96
C PRO A 160 22.63 8.05 -13.87
N GLN A 161 23.39 8.96 -13.29
CA GLN A 161 24.23 9.90 -14.05
C GLN A 161 25.25 9.17 -14.94
N SER A 162 25.71 7.99 -14.53
CA SER A 162 26.64 7.15 -15.30
C SER A 162 26.12 6.74 -16.67
N GLU A 163 24.80 6.59 -16.84
CA GLU A 163 24.21 6.27 -18.16
C GLU A 163 24.41 7.40 -19.17
N GLN A 164 24.50 8.65 -18.69
CA GLN A 164 24.76 9.81 -19.55
C GLN A 164 26.18 9.80 -20.10
N THR A 165 27.14 9.28 -19.34
CA THR A 165 28.56 9.28 -19.71
C THR A 165 28.96 8.01 -20.46
N TYR A 166 28.54 6.83 -19.97
CA TYR A 166 29.02 5.54 -20.47
C TYR A 166 28.08 4.90 -21.49
N ASN A 167 26.82 5.34 -21.59
CA ASN A 167 25.80 4.72 -22.44
C ASN A 167 24.90 5.76 -23.13
N GLU A 168 25.50 6.92 -23.48
CA GLU A 168 24.78 8.13 -23.88
C GLU A 168 23.75 7.89 -25.00
N LYS A 169 24.13 7.11 -26.03
CA LYS A 169 23.27 6.83 -27.18
C LYS A 169 21.96 6.15 -26.76
N ASN A 170 22.04 5.13 -25.91
CA ASN A 170 20.86 4.39 -25.45
C ASN A 170 20.06 5.20 -24.41
N TRP A 171 20.74 5.95 -23.55
CA TRP A 171 20.10 6.86 -22.60
C TRP A 171 19.24 7.91 -23.30
N LYS A 172 19.77 8.57 -24.35
CA LYS A 172 18.99 9.52 -25.18
C LYS A 172 17.86 8.83 -25.96
N ALA A 173 18.11 7.62 -26.49
CA ALA A 173 17.07 6.86 -27.17
C ALA A 173 15.89 6.50 -26.25
N ALA A 174 16.15 6.25 -24.96
CA ALA A 174 15.13 6.06 -23.93
C ALA A 174 14.48 7.37 -23.44
N GLY A 175 14.83 8.52 -24.03
CA GLY A 175 14.32 9.84 -23.66
C GLY A 175 14.94 10.41 -22.38
N GLY A 176 16.07 9.86 -21.93
CA GLY A 176 16.69 10.22 -20.66
C GLY A 176 17.03 11.72 -20.49
N ASP A 177 17.31 12.40 -21.60
CA ASP A 177 17.59 13.84 -21.69
C ASP A 177 16.33 14.72 -21.62
N LYS A 178 15.14 14.13 -21.82
CA LYS A 178 13.85 14.82 -21.91
C LYS A 178 12.92 14.50 -20.75
N ILE A 179 13.14 13.38 -20.05
CA ILE A 179 12.26 12.92 -18.97
C ILE A 179 12.23 13.92 -17.80
N ASN A 180 11.03 14.37 -17.48
CA ASN A 180 10.70 15.06 -16.24
C ASN A 180 10.16 14.06 -15.20
N VAL A 181 10.90 13.89 -14.09
CA VAL A 181 10.54 12.93 -13.03
C VAL A 181 9.23 13.22 -12.31
N PHE A 182 8.73 14.45 -12.38
CA PHE A 182 7.51 14.86 -11.71
C PHE A 182 6.29 14.71 -12.61
N THR A 183 6.42 14.95 -13.92
CA THR A 183 5.26 14.95 -14.83
C THR A 183 5.18 13.70 -15.68
N ASP A 184 6.31 13.12 -16.08
CA ASP A 184 6.32 12.00 -17.02
C ASP A 184 6.08 10.68 -16.31
N LYS A 185 5.11 9.93 -16.82
CA LYS A 185 4.67 8.65 -16.26
C LYS A 185 5.46 7.49 -16.85
N ILE A 186 5.55 6.41 -16.08
CA ILE A 186 5.97 5.11 -16.62
C ILE A 186 4.78 4.53 -17.40
N PHE A 187 5.03 3.69 -18.41
CA PHE A 187 4.00 3.19 -19.35
C PHE A 187 2.77 2.54 -18.69
N TRP A 188 2.90 1.98 -17.49
CA TRP A 188 1.81 1.34 -16.73
C TRP A 188 1.16 2.25 -15.68
N ALA A 189 1.73 3.43 -15.42
CA ALA A 189 1.23 4.35 -14.40
C ALA A 189 0.08 5.20 -14.96
N LYS A 190 -0.92 5.46 -14.13
CA LYS A 190 -2.16 6.14 -14.52
C LYS A 190 -2.06 7.65 -14.41
#